data_AF-A0A938HJA1-F1
#
_entry.id   AF-A0A938HJA1-F1
#
_cell.length_a   1.000
_cell.length_b   1.000
_cell.length_c   1.000
_cell.angle_alpha   90.00
_cell.angle_beta   90.00
_cell.angle_gamma   90.00
#
_symmetry.space_group_name_H-M   'P 1'
#
loop_
_entity.id
_entity.type
_entity.pdbx_description
1 polymer ?
#
loop_
_entity_poly.entity_id
_entity_poly.type
_entity_poly.pdbx_seq_one_letter_code
_entity_poly.pdbx_strand_id
1 'polypeptide(L)' 'MIETVAFLVVAVALYWVSDQILLRIEERRGARFEHRSLIFFGILLALALASFWGLGRLTGQ' A
#
# COMPACT_ATOMS: atom_id res chain seq x y z
N MET A 1 -7.34 11.93 20.16
CA MET A 1 -8.43 11.76 19.19
C MET A 1 -7.98 12.03 17.75
N ILE A 2 -7.35 13.18 17.46
CA ILE A 2 -6.87 13.52 16.10
C ILE A 2 -5.84 12.51 15.56
N GLU A 3 -4.89 12.06 16.38
CA GLU A 3 -3.89 11.05 16.00
C GLU A 3 -4.52 9.77 15.42
N THR A 4 -5.53 9.21 16.09
CA THR A 4 -6.23 8.00 15.63
C THR A 4 -6.93 8.22 14.29
N VAL A 5 -7.51 9.41 14.09
CA VAL A 5 -8.14 9.77 12.81
C VAL A 5 -7.08 9.91 11.72
N ALA A 6 -5.93 10.51 12.01
CA ALA A 6 -4.83 10.62 11.07
C ALA A 6 -4.28 9.24 10.66
N PHE A 7 -4.06 8.34 11.63
CA PHE A 7 -3.67 6.96 11.36
C PHE A 7 -4.69 6.22 10.51
N LEU A 8 -5.99 6.41 10.78
CA LEU A 8 -7.06 5.80 9.99
C LEU A 8 -7.08 6.33 8.55
N VAL A 9 -6.92 7.64 8.36
CA VAL A 9 -6.84 8.26 7.03
C VAL A 9 -5.65 7.71 6.25
N VAL A 10 -4.49 7.60 6.89
CA VAL A 10 -3.28 7.03 6.28
C VAL A 10 -3.50 5.57 5.90
N ALA A 11 -4.13 4.78 6.78
CA ALA A 11 -4.45 3.38 6.51
C ALA A 11 -5.41 3.23 5.31
N VAL A 12 -6.46 4.05 5.25
CA VAL A 12 -7.41 4.07 4.11
C VAL A 12 -6.71 4.50 2.82
N ALA A 13 -5.85 5.52 2.88
CA ALA A 13 -5.09 5.98 1.72
C ALA A 13 -4.13 4.89 1.19
N LEU A 14 -3.39 4.22 2.09
CA LEU A 14 -2.53 3.08 1.75
C LEU A 14 -3.32 1.95 1.10
N TYR A 15 -4.47 1.58 1.71
CA TYR A 15 -5.35 0.55 1.18
C TYR A 15 -5.80 0.88 -0.25
N TRP A 16 -6.26 2.12 -0.47
CA TRP A 16 -6.74 2.56 -1.77
C TRP A 16 -5.62 2.59 -2.82
N VAL A 17 -4.43 3.09 -2.47
CA VAL A 17 -3.27 3.10 -3.37
C VAL A 17 -2.85 1.67 -3.73
N SER A 18 -2.82 0.76 -2.76
CA SER A 18 -2.50 -0.65 -3.02
C SER A 18 -3.50 -1.30 -3.98
N ASP A 19 -4.80 -1.02 -3.82
CA ASP A 19 -5.84 -1.56 -4.70
C ASP A 19 -5.71 -1.01 -6.13
N GLN A 20 -5.43 0.27 -6.29
CA GLN A 20 -5.22 0.90 -7.61
C GLN A 20 -3.98 0.36 -8.32
N ILE A 21 -2.89 0.08 -7.59
CA ILE A 21 -1.69 -0.54 -8.16
C ILE A 21 -2.03 -1.96 -8.62
N LEU A 22 -2.73 -2.74 -7.79
CA LEU A 22 -3.14 -4.09 -8.15
C LEU A 22 -4.04 -4.10 -9.38
N LEU A 23 -5.04 -3.21 -9.41
CA LEU A 23 -5.94 -3.04 -10.55
C LEU A 23 -5.16 -2.73 -11.83
N ARG A 24 -4.21 -1.79 -11.78
CA ARG A 24 -3.36 -1.47 -12.94
C ARG A 24 -2.51 -2.64 -13.40
N ILE A 25 -2.03 -3.48 -12.49
CA ILE A 25 -1.26 -4.67 -12.85
C ILE A 25 -2.20 -5.71 -13.49
N GLU A 26 -3.40 -5.90 -12.95
CA GLU A 26 -4.44 -6.79 -13.52
C GLU A 26 -4.87 -6.33 -14.92
N GLU A 27 -5.07 -5.02 -15.12
CA GLU A 27 -5.40 -4.41 -16.42
C GLU A 27 -4.30 -4.65 -17.44
N ARG A 28 -3.02 -4.45 -17.06
CA ARG A 28 -1.88 -4.70 -17.95
C ARG A 28 -1.70 -6.18 -18.27
N ARG A 29 -2.06 -7.06 -17.34
CA ARG A 29 -2.02 -8.52 -17.54
C ARG A 29 -3.20 -9.01 -18.40
N GLY A 30 -4.30 -8.28 -18.43
CA GLY A 30 -5.55 -8.68 -19.10
C GLY A 30 -6.29 -9.83 -18.40
N ALA A 31 -5.86 -10.20 -17.18
CA ALA A 31 -6.45 -11.27 -16.39
C ALA A 31 -6.34 -10.94 -14.90
N ARG A 32 -7.40 -11.24 -14.15
CA ARG A 32 -7.41 -11.10 -12.68
C ARG A 32 -6.49 -12.15 -12.07
N PHE A 33 -5.83 -11.79 -10.98
CA PHE A 33 -4.99 -12.75 -10.28
C PHE A 33 -5.85 -13.77 -9.50
N GLU A 34 -5.52 -15.06 -9.61
CA GLU A 34 -6.12 -16.09 -8.75
C GLU A 34 -5.88 -15.80 -7.27
N HIS A 35 -4.66 -15.37 -6.92
CA HIS A 35 -4.24 -15.06 -5.56
C HIS A 35 -4.26 -13.54 -5.28
N ARG A 36 -5.32 -12.85 -5.73
CA ARG A 36 -5.45 -11.38 -5.64
C ARG A 36 -5.17 -10.85 -4.23
N SER A 37 -5.68 -11.50 -3.19
CA SER A 37 -5.46 -11.09 -1.80
C SER A 37 -3.99 -11.17 -1.37
N LEU A 38 -3.25 -12.18 -1.85
CA LEU A 38 -1.85 -12.38 -1.51
C LEU A 38 -0.97 -11.29 -2.17
N ILE A 39 -1.31 -10.92 -3.41
CA ILE A 39 -0.64 -9.85 -4.15
C ILE A 39 -1.01 -8.49 -3.58
N PHE A 40 -2.27 -8.26 -3.23
CA PHE A 40 -2.71 -7.06 -2.52
C PHE A 40 -1.91 -6.88 -1.23
N PHE A 41 -1.79 -7.94 -0.43
CA PHE A 41 -1.00 -7.92 0.79
C PHE A 41 0.48 -7.62 0.52
N GLY A 42 1.06 -8.24 -0.51
CA GLY A 42 2.44 -7.96 -0.93
C GLY A 42 2.66 -6.50 -1.33
N ILE A 43 1.73 -5.89 -2.08
CA ILE A 43 1.78 -4.47 -2.47
C ILE A 43 1.65 -3.57 -1.25
N LEU A 44 0.67 -3.83 -0.38
CA LEU A 44 0.45 -3.06 0.85
C LEU A 44 1.67 -3.12 1.77
N LEU A 45 2.25 -4.30 1.97
CA LEU A 45 3.44 -4.50 2.77
C LEU A 45 4.64 -3.76 2.16
N ALA A 46 4.86 -3.88 0.85
CA ALA A 46 5.93 -3.17 0.16
C ALA A 46 5.79 -1.65 0.29
N LEU A 47 4.58 -1.10 0.14
CA LEU A 47 4.31 0.33 0.32
C LEU A 47 4.53 0.78 1.76
N ALA A 48 4.08 -0.01 2.75
CA ALA A 48 4.31 0.29 4.15
C ALA A 48 5.81 0.33 4.44
N LEU A 49 6.55 -0.71 4.07
CA LEU A 49 8.00 -0.78 4.26
C LEU A 49 8.72 0.36 3.54
N ALA A 50 8.35 0.67 2.29
CA ALA A 50 8.93 1.80 1.55
C ALA A 50 8.66 3.14 2.23
N SER A 51 7.47 3.31 2.81
CA SER A 51 7.10 4.52 3.57
C SER A 51 7.96 4.64 4.83
N PHE A 52 8.07 3.58 5.63
CA PHE A 52 8.89 3.58 6.84
C PHE A 52 10.37 3.71 6.54
N TRP A 53 10.86 3.05 5.48
CA TRP A 53 12.26 3.14 5.05
C TRP A 53 12.60 4.52 4.51
N GLY A 54 11.71 5.12 3.71
CA GLY A 54 11.85 6.50 3.24
C GLY A 54 11.85 7.48 4.39
N LEU A 55 10.95 7.32 5.37
CA LEU A 55 10.95 8.10 6.60
C LEU A 55 12.26 7.96 7.36
N GLY A 56 12.75 6.73 7.57
CA GLY A 56 14.03 6.47 8.25
C GLY A 56 15.21 7.20 7.58
N ARG A 57 15.28 7.16 6.25
CA ARG A 57 16.28 7.89 5.47
C ARG A 57 16.17 9.40 5.59
N LEU A 58 14.95 9.94 5.62
CA LEU A 58 14.70 11.36 5.77
C LEU A 58 14.99 11.86 7.20
N THR A 59 14.79 11.00 8.20
CA THR A 59 15.16 11.28 9.60
C THR A 59 16.63 10.98 9.92
N GLY A 60 17.41 10.47 8.96
CA GLY A 60 18.85 10.29 9.10
C GLY A 60 19.30 9.30 10.17
N GLN A 61 18.52 8.25 10.42
CA GLN A 61 18.95 7.10 11.24
C GLN A 61 19.48 5.97 10.37
#